data_AF-A0A0N4ZZU1-F1
#
_entry.id   AF-A0A0N4ZZU1-F1
#
_cell.length_a   1.000
_cell.length_b   1.000
_cell.length_c   1.000
_cell.angle_alpha   90.00
_cell.angle_beta   90.00
_cell.angle_gamma   90.00
#
_symmetry.space_group_name_H-M   'P 1'
#
loop_
_entity.id
_entity.type
_entity.pdbx_description
1 polymer ?
#
loop_
_entity_poly.entity_id
_entity_poly.type
_entity_poly.pdbx_seq_one_letter_code
_entity_poly.pdbx_strand_id
1 'polypeptide(L)'
;KLILMSGGITNLLYSVENSTVDNSVRTLAQQLNCKNNKSNSSNKLLSHQEVFNCLIKKNASQIAEESENANVTYYTNIPSVRGFNIILNDSVFFNGSVFEELKNGNMKYNVDVLFGMPNNDGSFFLPILKNATQFGCTYGNIFNYTNKTCEFNETTYFNFFNFTSNALEFNTSVFNNTIKKQYYVSNDNNTMRQNASKFLTDVLFRCRLIEFARKINIKTHGTYYAYYFNMTSPEHI
;
A
#
# COMPACT_ATOMS: atom_id res chain seq x y z
N LYS A 1 -11.71 -15.75 -16.80
CA LYS A 1 -10.54 -16.19 -16.01
C LYS A 1 -9.89 -14.98 -15.37
N LEU A 2 -9.43 -15.10 -14.14
CA LEU A 2 -8.78 -14.06 -13.35
C LEU A 2 -7.53 -14.66 -12.69
N ILE A 3 -6.37 -14.03 -12.85
CA ILE A 3 -5.12 -14.46 -12.22
C ILE A 3 -4.63 -13.32 -11.34
N LEU A 4 -4.45 -13.59 -10.05
CA LEU A 4 -4.06 -12.62 -9.03
C LEU A 4 -2.76 -13.07 -8.38
N MET A 5 -1.69 -12.32 -8.53
CA MET A 5 -0.38 -12.68 -7.97
C MET A 5 0.01 -11.63 -6.94
N SER A 6 0.04 -12.00 -5.65
CA SER A 6 0.39 -11.09 -4.55
C SER A 6 -0.43 -9.79 -4.48
N GLY A 7 -1.64 -9.74 -5.05
CA GLY A 7 -2.38 -8.47 -5.13
C GLY A 7 -3.86 -8.64 -5.42
N GLY A 8 -4.66 -7.77 -4.81
CA GLY A 8 -6.07 -7.59 -5.10
C GLY A 8 -6.40 -6.09 -5.04
N ILE A 9 -7.47 -5.68 -5.71
CA ILE A 9 -7.80 -4.24 -5.84
C ILE A 9 -8.14 -3.56 -4.51
N THR A 10 -8.53 -4.33 -3.49
CA THR A 10 -8.83 -3.86 -2.13
C THR A 10 -7.59 -3.81 -1.22
N ASN A 11 -6.39 -3.96 -1.76
CA ASN A 11 -5.16 -3.89 -0.99
C ASN A 11 -4.87 -2.43 -0.58
N LEU A 12 -4.45 -2.22 0.67
CA LEU A 12 -4.07 -0.92 1.23
C LEU A 12 -2.96 -0.21 0.45
N LEU A 13 -2.20 -0.97 -0.33
CA LEU A 13 -1.15 -0.48 -1.23
C LEU A 13 -1.65 0.25 -2.46
N TYR A 14 -2.77 -0.19 -3.02
CA TYR A 14 -3.16 0.17 -4.39
C TYR A 14 -4.34 1.13 -4.44
N SER A 15 -5.07 1.28 -3.33
CA SER A 15 -6.28 2.08 -3.27
C SER A 15 -6.24 3.11 -2.15
N VAL A 16 -6.75 4.31 -2.43
CA VAL A 16 -6.93 5.39 -1.45
C VAL A 16 -8.27 6.09 -1.68
N GLU A 17 -8.69 6.90 -0.71
CA GLU A 17 -9.92 7.70 -0.84
C GLU A 17 -9.78 8.80 -1.89
N ASN A 18 -10.91 9.17 -2.50
CA ASN A 18 -10.98 10.25 -3.49
C ASN A 18 -10.40 11.57 -2.97
N SER A 19 -10.72 11.91 -1.72
CA SER A 19 -10.26 13.11 -1.03
C SER A 19 -8.74 13.14 -0.91
N THR A 20 -8.12 11.98 -0.64
CA THR A 20 -6.68 11.81 -0.56
C THR A 20 -6.01 12.08 -1.91
N VAL A 21 -6.53 11.51 -3.01
CA VAL A 21 -6.00 11.79 -4.35
C VAL A 21 -6.19 13.25 -4.74
N ASP A 22 -7.38 13.81 -4.51
CA ASP A 22 -7.67 15.22 -4.84
C ASP A 22 -6.73 16.18 -4.11
N ASN A 23 -6.53 15.97 -2.80
CA ASN A 23 -5.56 16.74 -2.02
C ASN A 23 -4.15 16.64 -2.59
N SER A 24 -3.67 15.42 -2.91
CA SER A 24 -2.35 15.22 -3.51
C SER A 24 -2.21 15.91 -4.87
N VAL A 25 -3.22 15.85 -5.74
CA VAL A 25 -3.20 16.52 -7.05
C VAL A 25 -3.16 18.04 -6.88
N ARG A 26 -3.87 18.58 -5.89
CA ARG A 26 -3.85 20.02 -5.56
C ARG A 26 -2.49 20.44 -5.01
N THR A 27 -1.89 19.65 -4.13
CA THR A 27 -0.54 19.91 -3.62
C THR A 27 0.49 19.87 -4.74
N LEU A 28 0.40 18.90 -5.66
CA LEU A 28 1.24 18.85 -6.86
C LEU A 28 1.10 20.13 -7.70
N ALA A 29 -0.15 20.57 -7.93
CA ALA A 29 -0.41 21.80 -8.67
C ALA A 29 0.23 23.03 -7.99
N GLN A 30 0.17 23.10 -6.66
CA GLN A 30 0.83 24.16 -5.90
C GLN A 30 2.36 24.13 -6.06
N GLN A 31 2.99 22.95 -5.94
CA GLN A 31 4.43 22.79 -6.16
C GLN A 31 4.85 23.22 -7.57
N LEU A 32 4.02 22.91 -8.56
CA LEU A 32 4.23 23.32 -9.95
C LEU A 32 3.81 24.77 -10.25
N ASN A 33 3.58 25.60 -9.23
CA ASN A 33 3.22 27.01 -9.36
C ASN A 33 1.92 27.26 -10.14
N CYS A 34 0.93 26.37 -10.02
CA CYS A 34 -0.42 26.64 -10.47
C CYS A 34 -1.08 27.64 -9.52
N LYS A 35 -1.22 28.89 -9.96
CA LYS A 35 -1.77 30.00 -9.17
C LYS A 35 -3.03 30.56 -9.83
N ASN A 36 -3.91 31.15 -9.01
CA ASN A 36 -5.04 31.89 -9.53
C ASN A 36 -4.60 33.29 -9.95
N ASN A 37 -4.31 33.48 -11.23
CA ASN A 37 -3.88 34.79 -11.76
C ASN A 37 -4.97 35.89 -11.64
N LYS A 38 -6.20 35.53 -11.26
CA LYS A 38 -7.34 36.47 -11.12
C LYS A 38 -7.64 36.87 -9.68
N SER A 39 -6.83 36.45 -8.70
CA SER A 39 -7.09 36.70 -7.28
C SER A 39 -5.97 37.50 -6.65
N ASN A 40 -6.27 38.73 -6.20
CA ASN A 40 -5.44 39.50 -5.28
C ASN A 40 -5.42 38.89 -3.85
N SER A 41 -6.16 37.80 -3.63
CA SER A 41 -6.10 37.00 -2.40
C SER A 41 -5.29 35.73 -2.66
N SER A 42 -4.17 35.60 -1.93
CA SER A 42 -3.24 34.48 -1.94
C SER A 42 -3.85 33.14 -1.48
N ASN A 43 -5.10 33.12 -1.02
CA ASN A 43 -5.71 31.95 -0.34
C ASN A 43 -6.90 31.30 -1.07
N LYS A 44 -7.21 31.68 -2.32
CA LYS A 44 -8.33 31.05 -3.04
C LYS A 44 -7.92 29.70 -3.63
N LEU A 45 -8.57 28.62 -3.18
CA LEU A 45 -8.41 27.27 -3.73
C LEU A 45 -8.81 27.24 -5.21
N LEU A 46 -7.99 26.63 -6.07
CA LEU A 46 -8.30 26.43 -7.49
C LEU A 46 -9.47 25.44 -7.64
N SER A 47 -10.34 25.65 -8.63
CA SER A 47 -11.31 24.63 -9.07
C SER A 47 -10.60 23.45 -9.75
N HIS A 48 -11.27 22.28 -9.86
CA HIS A 48 -10.72 21.13 -10.58
C HIS A 48 -10.30 21.47 -12.02
N GLN A 49 -11.12 22.26 -12.72
CA GLN A 49 -10.82 22.69 -14.09
C GLN A 49 -9.57 23.58 -14.17
N GLU A 50 -9.39 24.50 -13.22
CA GLU A 50 -8.20 25.35 -13.16
C GLU A 50 -6.94 24.54 -12.85
N VAL A 51 -7.03 23.57 -11.94
CA VAL A 51 -5.93 22.63 -11.64
C VAL A 51 -5.56 21.84 -12.89
N PHE A 52 -6.54 21.20 -13.54
CA PHE A 52 -6.34 20.42 -14.76
C PHE A 52 -5.70 21.25 -15.88
N ASN A 53 -6.27 22.42 -16.18
CA ASN A 53 -5.79 23.31 -17.23
C ASN A 53 -4.37 23.83 -16.97
N CYS A 54 -3.94 23.89 -15.71
CA CYS A 54 -2.58 24.24 -15.37
C CYS A 54 -1.63 23.06 -15.54
N LEU A 55 -1.97 21.90 -14.97
CA LEU A 55 -1.13 20.70 -14.99
C LEU A 55 -0.89 20.21 -16.42
N ILE A 56 -1.89 20.26 -17.31
CA ILE A 56 -1.73 19.85 -18.72
C ILE A 56 -0.70 20.69 -19.50
N LYS A 57 -0.32 21.87 -18.98
CA LYS A 57 0.69 22.76 -19.59
C LYS A 57 2.09 22.54 -19.02
N LYS A 58 2.26 21.67 -18.02
CA LYS A 58 3.55 21.36 -17.40
C LYS A 58 4.23 20.22 -18.17
N ASN A 59 5.55 20.17 -18.08
CA ASN A 59 6.29 19.07 -18.67
C ASN A 59 6.01 17.78 -17.91
N ALA A 60 5.85 16.67 -18.63
CA ALA A 60 5.59 15.37 -18.03
C ALA A 60 6.69 14.95 -17.03
N SER A 61 7.96 15.27 -17.30
CA SER A 61 9.07 15.01 -16.38
C SER A 61 8.94 15.75 -15.05
N GLN A 62 8.52 17.02 -15.09
CA GLN A 62 8.30 17.82 -13.88
C GLN A 62 7.12 17.30 -13.06
N ILE A 63 6.05 16.88 -13.73
CA ILE A 63 4.91 16.23 -13.07
C ILE A 63 5.34 14.95 -12.38
N ALA A 64 6.10 14.09 -13.07
CA ALA A 64 6.59 12.83 -12.52
C ALA A 64 7.50 13.06 -11.30
N GLU A 65 8.51 13.92 -11.43
CA GLU A 65 9.46 14.25 -10.35
C GLU A 65 8.75 14.80 -9.10
N GLU A 66 7.89 15.80 -9.27
CA GLU A 66 7.15 16.37 -8.14
C GLU A 66 6.09 15.41 -7.58
N SER A 67 5.54 14.50 -8.38
CA SER A 67 4.61 13.48 -7.87
C SER A 67 5.29 12.46 -6.94
N GLU A 68 6.59 12.27 -7.07
CA GLU A 68 7.39 11.41 -6.18
C GLU A 68 7.83 12.14 -4.90
N ASN A 69 7.60 13.46 -4.81
CA ASN A 69 7.90 14.24 -3.62
C ASN A 69 7.04 13.76 -2.45
N ALA A 70 7.67 13.53 -1.30
CA ALA A 70 6.97 13.05 -0.11
C ALA A 70 5.89 14.03 0.38
N ASN A 71 6.02 15.32 0.10
CA ASN A 71 4.98 16.29 0.49
C ASN A 71 3.73 16.21 -0.39
N VAL A 72 3.78 15.50 -1.54
CA VAL A 72 2.67 15.40 -2.50
C VAL A 72 1.90 14.10 -2.31
N THR A 73 2.58 12.96 -2.34
CA THR A 73 1.95 11.62 -2.40
C THR A 73 2.28 10.72 -1.21
N TYR A 74 3.01 11.21 -0.20
CA TYR A 74 3.36 10.38 0.95
C TYR A 74 2.20 10.24 1.93
N TYR A 75 1.46 9.15 1.80
CA TYR A 75 0.39 8.81 2.72
C TYR A 75 0.95 8.16 3.98
N THR A 76 0.21 8.26 5.09
CA THR A 76 0.48 7.58 6.37
C THR A 76 0.31 6.05 6.29
N ASN A 77 0.16 5.49 5.09
CA ASN A 77 -0.13 4.08 4.89
C ASN A 77 1.13 3.22 5.02
N ILE A 78 0.90 1.99 5.48
CA ILE A 78 1.88 0.91 5.41
C ILE A 78 1.53 0.01 4.23
N PRO A 79 2.51 -0.27 3.36
CA PRO A 79 3.79 0.40 3.24
C PRO A 79 3.61 1.74 2.52
N SER A 80 4.57 2.65 2.68
CA SER A 80 4.47 3.97 2.07
C SER A 80 4.81 3.89 0.59
N VAL A 81 3.81 4.04 -0.26
CA VAL A 81 4.00 4.16 -1.71
C VAL A 81 3.98 5.63 -2.11
N ARG A 82 4.92 5.99 -2.98
CA ARG A 82 4.92 7.28 -3.69
C ARG A 82 4.04 7.15 -4.92
N GLY A 83 3.47 8.27 -5.35
CA GLY A 83 2.62 8.35 -6.52
C GLY A 83 1.13 8.29 -6.21
N PHE A 84 0.33 8.39 -7.27
CA PHE A 84 -1.13 8.38 -7.20
C PHE A 84 -1.67 6.95 -7.28
N ASN A 85 -2.59 6.62 -6.38
CA ASN A 85 -3.21 5.30 -6.27
C ASN A 85 -4.62 5.26 -6.89
N ILE A 86 -5.18 4.05 -6.98
CA ILE A 86 -6.53 3.81 -7.52
C ILE A 86 -7.58 4.41 -6.58
N ILE A 87 -8.56 5.08 -7.17
CA ILE A 87 -9.78 5.51 -6.49
C ILE A 87 -10.83 4.40 -6.66
N LEU A 88 -11.32 3.82 -5.57
CA LEU A 88 -12.28 2.69 -5.63
C LEU A 88 -13.74 3.11 -5.75
N ASN A 89 -14.01 4.41 -5.71
CA ASN A 89 -15.34 4.95 -5.89
C ASN A 89 -15.27 6.14 -6.86
N ASP A 90 -15.52 5.91 -8.13
CA ASP A 90 -15.39 6.94 -9.16
C ASP A 90 -16.57 6.90 -10.15
N SER A 91 -16.76 7.96 -10.92
CA SER A 91 -17.89 8.13 -11.84
C SER A 91 -17.58 7.79 -13.31
N VAL A 92 -16.41 7.21 -13.59
CA VAL A 92 -15.86 7.05 -14.95
C VAL A 92 -15.49 5.60 -15.24
N PHE A 93 -14.56 5.01 -14.47
CA PHE A 93 -14.08 3.65 -14.66
C PHE A 93 -14.96 2.64 -13.91
N PHE A 94 -15.07 2.76 -12.59
CA PHE A 94 -15.95 1.88 -11.81
C PHE A 94 -17.42 2.32 -11.84
N ASN A 95 -17.68 3.60 -12.09
CA ASN A 95 -19.03 4.19 -12.09
C ASN A 95 -19.86 3.80 -10.85
N GLY A 96 -19.22 3.90 -9.68
CA GLY A 96 -19.74 3.43 -8.40
C GLY A 96 -18.62 2.95 -7.50
N SER A 97 -19.02 2.33 -6.37
CA SER A 97 -18.11 1.84 -5.35
C SER A 97 -17.77 0.36 -5.57
N VAL A 98 -16.49 0.05 -5.78
CA VAL A 98 -15.98 -1.34 -5.83
C VAL A 98 -16.35 -2.11 -4.57
N PHE A 99 -16.38 -1.44 -3.40
CA PHE A 99 -16.77 -2.08 -2.14
C PHE A 99 -18.23 -2.56 -2.18
N GLU A 100 -19.14 -1.74 -2.69
CA GLU A 100 -20.56 -2.12 -2.81
C GLU A 100 -20.76 -3.23 -3.85
N GLU A 101 -20.05 -3.17 -4.98
CA GLU A 101 -20.10 -4.23 -5.99
C GLU A 101 -19.62 -5.58 -5.43
N LEU A 102 -18.53 -5.59 -4.65
CA LEU A 102 -18.03 -6.79 -3.97
C LEU A 102 -19.00 -7.30 -2.89
N LYS A 103 -19.61 -6.40 -2.14
CA LYS A 103 -20.56 -6.74 -1.06
C LYS A 103 -21.86 -7.32 -1.59
N ASN A 104 -22.41 -6.73 -2.66
CA ASN A 104 -23.66 -7.17 -3.27
C ASN A 104 -23.45 -8.33 -4.24
N GLY A 105 -22.19 -8.59 -4.62
CA GLY A 105 -21.84 -9.63 -5.57
C GLY A 105 -22.24 -9.28 -7.00
N ASN A 106 -22.30 -7.99 -7.31
CA ASN A 106 -22.54 -7.44 -8.64
C ASN A 106 -21.25 -7.56 -9.45
N MET A 107 -20.95 -8.77 -9.90
CA MET A 107 -19.73 -9.05 -10.63
C MET A 107 -19.97 -10.12 -11.69
N LYS A 108 -19.03 -10.26 -12.61
CA LYS A 108 -19.12 -11.30 -13.64
C LYS A 108 -19.19 -12.69 -13.01
N TYR A 109 -20.11 -13.49 -13.52
CA TYR A 109 -20.32 -14.88 -13.13
C TYR A 109 -19.48 -15.84 -14.00
N ASN A 110 -19.31 -17.07 -13.53
CA ASN A 110 -18.53 -18.15 -14.11
C ASN A 110 -17.09 -17.76 -14.45
N VAL A 111 -16.40 -17.15 -13.47
CA VAL A 111 -15.00 -16.72 -13.62
C VAL A 111 -14.10 -17.68 -12.84
N ASP A 112 -13.27 -18.44 -13.54
CA ASP A 112 -12.19 -19.19 -12.90
C ASP A 112 -11.14 -18.23 -12.33
N VAL A 113 -10.70 -18.48 -11.10
CA VAL A 113 -9.75 -17.65 -10.37
C VAL A 113 -8.54 -18.46 -9.98
N LEU A 114 -7.35 -17.97 -10.31
CA LEU A 114 -6.07 -18.45 -9.77
C LEU A 114 -5.47 -17.35 -8.91
N PHE A 115 -5.19 -17.63 -7.64
CA PHE A 115 -4.49 -16.68 -6.77
C PHE A 115 -3.18 -17.25 -6.20
N GLY A 116 -2.13 -16.45 -6.32
CA GLY A 116 -0.79 -16.75 -5.85
C GLY A 116 -0.45 -15.97 -4.60
N MET A 117 -0.06 -16.68 -3.55
CA MET A 117 0.35 -16.09 -2.28
C MET A 117 1.88 -16.09 -2.16
N PRO A 118 2.49 -14.93 -1.86
CA PRO A 118 3.92 -14.85 -1.66
C PRO A 118 4.34 -15.46 -0.33
N ASN A 119 5.61 -15.86 -0.22
CA ASN A 119 6.16 -16.28 1.07
C ASN A 119 6.72 -15.14 1.93
N ASN A 120 7.33 -14.13 1.30
CA ASN A 120 8.11 -13.13 2.03
C ASN A 120 8.04 -11.71 1.44
N ASP A 121 6.99 -11.35 0.69
CA ASP A 121 6.89 -10.04 0.02
C ASP A 121 7.00 -8.87 1.01
N GLY A 122 6.61 -9.05 2.26
CA GLY A 122 6.77 -8.04 3.31
C GLY A 122 8.22 -7.62 3.56
N SER A 123 9.20 -8.48 3.29
CA SER A 123 10.63 -8.12 3.49
C SER A 123 11.09 -7.03 2.52
N PHE A 124 10.51 -6.97 1.32
CA PHE A 124 10.79 -5.92 0.33
C PHE A 124 10.46 -4.53 0.88
N PHE A 125 9.39 -4.43 1.66
CA PHE A 125 8.85 -3.15 2.12
C PHE A 125 9.56 -2.61 3.36
N LEU A 126 10.15 -3.46 4.20
CA LEU A 126 10.85 -3.05 5.42
C LEU A 126 11.81 -1.87 5.22
N PRO A 127 12.77 -1.91 4.26
CA PRO A 127 13.70 -0.81 4.06
C PRO A 127 13.05 0.47 3.52
N ILE A 128 11.89 0.39 2.88
CA ILE A 128 11.22 1.53 2.25
C ILE A 128 10.03 2.06 3.05
N LEU A 129 9.83 1.58 4.28
CA LEU A 129 8.85 2.15 5.20
C LEU A 129 9.19 3.59 5.59
N LYS A 130 8.17 4.34 6.02
CA LYS A 130 8.40 5.66 6.62
C LYS A 130 9.33 5.53 7.80
N ASN A 131 10.37 6.38 7.82
CA ASN A 131 11.35 6.43 8.88
C ASN A 131 11.97 5.05 9.15
N ALA A 132 12.18 4.22 8.11
CA ALA A 132 12.69 2.85 8.26
C ALA A 132 13.98 2.76 9.10
N THR A 133 14.80 3.81 9.09
CA THR A 133 16.00 3.93 9.93
C THR A 133 15.72 3.73 11.42
N GLN A 134 14.55 4.13 11.93
CA GLN A 134 14.14 3.95 13.34
C GLN A 134 13.87 2.47 13.70
N PHE A 135 13.78 1.61 12.69
CA PHE A 135 13.57 0.16 12.81
C PHE A 135 14.87 -0.64 12.59
N GLY A 136 16.03 0.04 12.47
CA GLY A 136 17.30 -0.62 12.11
C GLY A 136 17.44 -0.88 10.59
N CYS A 137 16.53 -0.36 9.77
CA CYS A 137 16.63 -0.45 8.31
C CYS A 137 17.44 0.71 7.75
N THR A 138 18.77 0.56 7.74
CA THR A 138 19.70 1.45 7.05
C THR A 138 20.27 0.76 5.82
N TYR A 139 20.39 1.50 4.72
CA TYR A 139 20.99 1.02 3.47
C TYR A 139 21.63 2.19 2.73
N GLY A 140 22.70 1.91 1.98
CA GLY A 140 23.39 2.93 1.19
C GLY A 140 22.65 3.29 -0.09
N ASN A 141 22.21 2.27 -0.84
CA ASN A 141 21.45 2.42 -2.08
C ASN A 141 20.26 1.44 -2.09
N ILE A 142 19.14 1.86 -2.68
CA ILE A 142 17.96 0.99 -2.88
C ILE A 142 18.39 -0.27 -3.65
N PHE A 143 17.87 -1.43 -3.28
CA PHE A 143 18.21 -2.75 -3.82
C PHE A 143 19.61 -3.29 -3.49
N ASN A 144 20.44 -2.56 -2.74
CA ASN A 144 21.68 -3.09 -2.19
C ASN A 144 21.48 -3.46 -0.70
N TYR A 145 20.85 -4.62 -0.49
CA TYR A 145 20.50 -5.12 0.84
C TYR A 145 21.48 -6.19 1.29
N THR A 146 21.90 -6.12 2.55
CA THR A 146 22.80 -7.11 3.17
C THR A 146 22.08 -7.84 4.30
N ASN A 147 22.71 -8.89 4.85
CA ASN A 147 22.20 -9.54 6.05
C ASN A 147 22.09 -8.59 7.27
N LYS A 148 22.76 -7.44 7.26
CA LYS A 148 22.66 -6.38 8.28
C LYS A 148 21.56 -5.35 8.00
N THR A 149 20.99 -5.35 6.79
CA THR A 149 19.86 -4.46 6.50
C THR A 149 18.64 -4.89 7.31
N CYS A 150 18.02 -3.91 7.98
CA CYS A 150 16.87 -4.13 8.86
C CYS A 150 17.22 -5.09 10.01
N GLU A 151 18.34 -4.86 10.69
CA GLU A 151 18.71 -5.63 11.87
C GLU A 151 17.91 -5.12 13.08
N PHE A 152 16.82 -5.81 13.38
CA PHE A 152 15.93 -5.48 14.49
C PHE A 152 16.52 -5.92 15.83
N ASN A 153 16.52 -5.01 16.80
CA ASN A 153 16.55 -5.29 18.24
C ASN A 153 15.17 -5.04 18.88
N GLU A 154 15.03 -5.35 20.16
CA GLU A 154 13.75 -5.23 20.89
C GLU A 154 13.12 -3.83 20.79
N THR A 155 13.92 -2.77 20.96
CA THR A 155 13.45 -1.38 20.87
C THR A 155 12.96 -1.03 19.46
N THR A 156 13.76 -1.33 18.44
CA THR A 156 13.40 -1.08 17.04
C THR A 156 12.18 -1.89 16.60
N TYR A 157 12.01 -3.09 17.17
CA TYR A 157 10.88 -3.98 16.89
C TYR A 157 9.59 -3.48 17.52
N PHE A 158 9.66 -2.96 18.75
CA PHE A 158 8.54 -2.26 19.37
C PHE A 158 8.15 -1.00 18.57
N ASN A 159 9.13 -0.19 18.13
CA ASN A 159 8.88 0.99 17.31
C ASN A 159 8.17 0.64 15.99
N PHE A 160 8.57 -0.46 15.34
CA PHE A 160 7.90 -0.96 14.15
C PHE A 160 6.43 -1.26 14.41
N PHE A 161 6.12 -1.99 15.49
CA PHE A 161 4.72 -2.26 15.79
C PHE A 161 3.94 -1.00 16.14
N ASN A 162 4.52 -0.07 16.91
CA ASN A 162 3.88 1.21 17.21
C ASN A 162 3.53 1.99 15.92
N PHE A 163 4.47 2.04 14.98
CA PHE A 163 4.22 2.64 13.66
C PHE A 163 3.08 1.92 12.91
N THR A 164 3.07 0.58 12.92
CA THR A 164 2.03 -0.21 12.25
C THR A 164 0.66 -0.12 12.91
N SER A 165 0.60 0.00 14.24
CA SER A 165 -0.65 0.22 14.98
C SER A 165 -1.35 1.48 14.53
N ASN A 166 -0.60 2.56 14.39
CA ASN A 166 -1.14 3.85 13.97
C ASN A 166 -1.62 3.81 12.52
N ALA A 167 -0.84 3.21 11.62
CA ALA A 167 -1.19 3.15 10.20
C ALA A 167 -2.35 2.20 9.88
N LEU A 168 -2.52 1.13 10.68
CA LEU A 168 -3.58 0.14 10.50
C LEU A 168 -4.74 0.32 11.49
N GLU A 169 -4.69 1.38 12.29
CA GLU A 169 -5.69 1.78 13.29
C GLU A 169 -6.11 0.66 14.25
N PHE A 170 -5.19 -0.26 14.58
CA PHE A 170 -5.48 -1.30 15.57
C PHE A 170 -5.13 -0.83 16.99
N ASN A 171 -6.00 -1.14 17.94
CA ASN A 171 -5.85 -0.72 19.33
C ASN A 171 -4.96 -1.67 20.15
N THR A 172 -4.67 -1.27 21.41
CA THR A 172 -3.86 -2.05 22.36
C THR A 172 -4.39 -3.46 22.62
N SER A 173 -5.71 -3.66 22.55
CA SER A 173 -6.30 -5.00 22.71
C SER A 173 -5.94 -5.90 21.53
N VAL A 174 -6.07 -5.41 20.29
CA VAL A 174 -5.66 -6.16 19.09
C VAL A 174 -4.17 -6.47 19.13
N PHE A 175 -3.35 -5.51 19.55
CA PHE A 175 -1.92 -5.72 19.72
C PHE A 175 -1.63 -6.86 20.70
N ASN A 176 -2.13 -6.78 21.94
CA ASN A 176 -1.83 -7.76 22.98
C ASN A 176 -2.43 -9.15 22.71
N ASN A 177 -3.63 -9.21 22.14
CA ASN A 177 -4.37 -10.46 21.99
C ASN A 177 -4.08 -11.18 20.67
N THR A 178 -3.65 -10.47 19.64
CA THR A 178 -3.44 -11.04 18.30
C THR A 178 -2.00 -10.83 17.83
N ILE A 179 -1.57 -9.57 17.68
CA ILE A 179 -0.27 -9.28 17.05
C ILE A 179 0.88 -9.83 17.87
N LYS A 180 0.88 -9.55 19.18
CA LYS A 180 1.92 -10.01 20.10
C LYS A 180 2.01 -11.54 20.14
N LYS A 181 0.86 -12.23 20.18
CA LYS A 181 0.81 -13.69 20.21
C LYS A 181 1.22 -14.37 18.90
N GLN A 182 1.08 -13.68 17.77
CA GLN A 182 1.35 -14.29 16.46
C GLN A 182 2.72 -13.91 15.90
N TYR A 183 3.23 -12.73 16.24
CA TYR A 183 4.44 -12.16 15.63
C TYR A 183 5.50 -11.75 16.67
N TYR A 184 5.19 -11.71 17.97
CA TYR A 184 6.14 -11.33 19.02
C TYR A 184 6.61 -12.54 19.85
N VAL A 185 6.34 -13.77 19.39
CA VAL A 185 6.61 -14.98 20.18
C VAL A 185 8.11 -15.22 20.32
N SER A 186 8.55 -15.40 21.57
CA SER A 186 9.95 -15.62 21.98
C SER A 186 10.48 -17.04 21.71
N ASN A 187 9.63 -17.97 21.26
CA ASN A 187 9.95 -19.39 21.12
C ASN A 187 10.15 -19.86 19.67
N ASP A 188 10.11 -18.94 18.70
CA ASP A 188 10.42 -19.25 17.31
C ASP A 188 11.93 -19.11 17.06
N ASN A 189 12.48 -20.00 16.22
CA ASN A 189 13.83 -19.84 15.64
C ASN A 189 13.93 -18.62 14.68
N ASN A 190 12.87 -17.81 14.58
CA ASN A 190 12.80 -16.65 13.71
C ASN A 190 13.36 -15.40 14.40
N THR A 191 14.18 -14.67 13.67
CA THR A 191 14.63 -13.33 14.05
C THR A 191 13.47 -12.33 14.07
N MET A 192 13.59 -11.25 14.85
CA MET A 192 12.61 -10.16 14.86
C MET A 192 12.36 -9.58 13.46
N ARG A 193 13.40 -9.52 12.61
CA ARG A 193 13.28 -9.14 11.20
C ARG A 193 12.36 -10.08 10.41
N GLN A 194 12.51 -11.39 10.60
CA GLN A 194 11.65 -12.38 9.93
C GLN A 194 10.21 -12.24 10.39
N ASN A 195 9.98 -12.01 11.68
CA ASN A 195 8.63 -11.79 12.20
C ASN A 195 8.00 -10.49 11.69
N ALA A 196 8.76 -9.39 11.59
CA ALA A 196 8.32 -8.14 10.96
C ALA A 196 7.96 -8.36 9.47
N SER A 197 8.81 -9.09 8.73
CA SER A 197 8.59 -9.43 7.32
C SER A 197 7.32 -10.26 7.15
N LYS A 198 7.13 -11.26 8.02
CA LYS A 198 5.93 -12.09 8.05
C LYS A 198 4.67 -11.27 8.35
N PHE A 199 4.72 -10.38 9.35
CA PHE A 199 3.61 -9.49 9.68
C PHE A 199 3.19 -8.64 8.48
N LEU A 200 4.14 -7.98 7.81
CA LEU A 200 3.85 -7.20 6.61
C LEU A 200 3.32 -8.09 5.46
N THR A 201 3.89 -9.27 5.26
CA THR A 201 3.43 -10.22 4.24
C THR A 201 1.97 -10.61 4.47
N ASP A 202 1.63 -10.93 5.72
CA ASP A 202 0.30 -11.39 6.08
C ASP A 202 -0.72 -10.23 5.99
N VAL A 203 -0.42 -9.06 6.56
CA VAL A 203 -1.34 -7.91 6.62
C VAL A 203 -1.52 -7.22 5.26
N LEU A 204 -0.45 -7.08 4.49
CA LEU A 204 -0.50 -6.34 3.22
C LEU A 204 -0.90 -7.23 2.05
N PHE A 205 -0.53 -8.51 2.06
CA PHE A 205 -0.71 -9.36 0.88
C PHE A 205 -1.64 -10.54 1.14
N ARG A 206 -1.23 -11.50 1.97
CA ARG A 206 -1.95 -12.79 2.08
C ARG A 206 -3.37 -12.64 2.60
N CYS A 207 -3.54 -11.98 3.74
CA CYS A 207 -4.87 -11.82 4.33
C CYS A 207 -5.79 -11.00 3.42
N ARG A 208 -5.26 -9.96 2.75
CA ARG A 208 -6.01 -9.14 1.79
C ARG A 208 -6.42 -9.90 0.55
N LEU A 209 -5.51 -10.71 0.00
CA LEU A 209 -5.81 -11.56 -1.15
C LEU A 209 -6.83 -12.64 -0.81
N ILE A 210 -6.71 -13.28 0.37
CA ILE A 210 -7.70 -14.25 0.86
C ILE A 210 -9.06 -13.59 1.10
N GLU A 211 -9.09 -12.41 1.72
CA GLU A 211 -10.32 -11.63 1.94
C GLU A 211 -10.98 -11.28 0.60
N PHE A 212 -10.22 -10.79 -0.36
CA PHE A 212 -10.69 -10.48 -1.70
C PHE A 212 -11.22 -11.74 -2.41
N ALA A 213 -10.46 -12.83 -2.41
CA ALA A 213 -10.85 -14.11 -3.00
C ALA A 213 -12.17 -14.63 -2.41
N ARG A 214 -12.34 -14.51 -1.09
CA ARG A 214 -13.59 -14.87 -0.40
C ARG A 214 -14.76 -14.01 -0.88
N LYS A 215 -14.58 -12.69 -0.98
CA LYS A 215 -15.63 -11.75 -1.44
C LYS A 215 -16.09 -12.08 -2.86
N ILE A 216 -15.15 -12.35 -3.77
CA ILE A 216 -15.52 -12.68 -5.16
C ILE A 216 -16.14 -14.08 -5.29
N ASN A 217 -15.76 -15.04 -4.41
CA ASN A 217 -16.29 -16.40 -4.46
C ASN A 217 -17.79 -16.49 -4.14
N ILE A 218 -18.37 -15.52 -3.43
CA ILE A 218 -19.78 -15.58 -3.01
C ILE A 218 -20.73 -15.70 -4.23
N LYS A 219 -20.32 -15.23 -5.42
CA LYS A 219 -21.18 -15.19 -6.61
C LYS A 219 -20.53 -15.63 -7.92
N THR A 220 -19.22 -15.78 -8.03
CA THR A 220 -18.59 -16.06 -9.34
C THR A 220 -18.83 -17.46 -9.87
N HIS A 221 -19.26 -18.47 -9.07
CA HIS A 221 -19.56 -19.85 -9.51
C HIS A 221 -18.50 -20.56 -10.37
N GLY A 222 -17.29 -19.99 -10.51
CA GLY A 222 -16.17 -20.55 -11.26
C GLY A 222 -15.23 -21.38 -10.38
N THR A 223 -14.18 -21.94 -10.98
CA THR A 223 -13.23 -22.77 -10.24
C THR A 223 -12.15 -21.92 -9.58
N TYR A 224 -11.81 -22.21 -8.32
CA TYR A 224 -10.80 -21.50 -7.55
C TYR A 224 -9.56 -22.35 -7.35
N TYR A 225 -8.41 -21.80 -7.74
CA TYR A 225 -7.09 -22.40 -7.57
C TYR A 225 -6.22 -21.47 -6.74
N ALA A 226 -5.41 -22.05 -5.85
CA ALA A 226 -4.48 -21.34 -5.00
C ALA A 226 -3.09 -21.96 -5.09
N TYR A 227 -2.05 -21.14 -5.08
CA TYR A 227 -0.68 -21.62 -4.91
C TYR A 227 0.10 -20.75 -3.93
N TYR A 228 1.09 -21.36 -3.28
CA TYR A 228 2.08 -20.67 -2.47
C TYR A 228 3.39 -20.64 -3.25
N PHE A 229 3.90 -19.43 -3.50
CA PHE A 229 5.20 -19.27 -4.11
C PHE A 229 6.28 -19.30 -3.04
N ASN A 230 6.97 -20.44 -2.93
CA ASN A 230 8.03 -20.69 -1.93
C ASN A 230 9.36 -21.01 -2.61
N MET A 231 9.83 -20.12 -3.48
CA MET A 231 11.16 -20.18 -4.07
C MET A 231 11.86 -18.83 -3.96
N THR A 232 13.18 -18.88 -3.80
CA THR A 232 14.08 -17.72 -3.83
C THR A 232 14.93 -17.80 -5.09
N SER A 233 15.06 -16.70 -5.82
CA SER A 233 15.96 -16.66 -6.99
C SER A 233 17.42 -16.87 -6.54
N PRO A 234 18.19 -17.76 -7.19
CA PRO A 234 19.61 -17.95 -6.89
C PRO A 234 20.46 -16.69 -7.11
N GLU A 235 19.99 -15.74 -7.92
CA GLU A 235 20.72 -14.52 -8.31
C GLU A 235 20.79 -13.45 -7.20
N HIS A 236 20.21 -13.73 -6.02
CA HIS A 236 20.14 -12.79 -4.88
C HIS A 236 20.61 -13.40 -3.55
N ILE A 237 21.47 -14.42 -3.58
CA ILE A 237 22.13 -15.01 -2.39
C ILE A 237 23.55 -14.44 -2.24
#